data_AF-A0A9E4R5I2-F1
#
_entry.id   AF-A0A9E4R5I2-F1
#
_cell.length_a   1.000
_cell.length_b   1.000
_cell.length_c   1.000
_cell.angle_alpha   90.00
_cell.angle_beta   90.00
_cell.angle_gamma   90.00
#
_symmetry.space_group_name_H-M   'P 1'
#
loop_
_entity.id
_entity.type
_entity.pdbx_description
1 polymer ?
#
loop_
_entity_poly.entity_id
_entity_poly.type
_entity_poly.pdbx_seq_one_letter_code
_entity_poly.pdbx_strand_id
1 'polypeptide(L)'
;SIDFEVPDYTRALTGDLSGTRIGVPREYFVDGMEPGVESATRDAIKVLEGLGATVEETSLPSTPYALAVYYIIAPSEASANLARYDGVKYGFSVQDADSMWDALEKTRQFGFGPEVKRRVMLGTYALSAGYYDAYYLKAQRVRTLIRQEFQKVFSTFDAVVMPTSPSVAFKLGAKMADPVQMYLNDILTMPANIAGIPGISVPGGISEGLPVGFQIMGPAMGEETVLRIAHAYEQATDWHNMGPSL
;
A
#
# COMPACT_ATOMS: atom_id res chain seq x y z
N SER A 1 -7.62 -19.77 -7.38
CA SER A 1 -7.01 -19.19 -8.59
C SER A 1 -8.10 -18.45 -9.34
N ILE A 2 -7.83 -17.25 -9.84
CA ILE A 2 -8.70 -16.60 -10.82
C ILE A 2 -8.40 -17.25 -12.18
N ASP A 3 -9.43 -17.55 -12.96
CA ASP A 3 -9.29 -18.06 -14.32
C ASP A 3 -9.13 -16.87 -15.27
N PHE A 4 -7.89 -16.39 -15.42
CA PHE A 4 -7.53 -15.24 -16.24
C PHE A 4 -6.21 -15.53 -16.95
N GLU A 5 -6.18 -15.35 -18.27
CA GLU A 5 -4.98 -15.51 -19.08
C GLU A 5 -3.99 -14.40 -18.76
N VAL A 6 -2.76 -14.75 -18.42
CA VAL A 6 -1.72 -13.76 -18.12
C VAL A 6 -1.24 -13.13 -19.44
N PRO A 7 -1.42 -11.82 -19.65
CA PRO A 7 -1.01 -11.16 -20.88
C PRO A 7 0.53 -11.03 -20.96
N ASP A 8 1.03 -10.86 -22.18
CA ASP A 8 2.42 -10.49 -22.43
C ASP A 8 2.60 -8.98 -22.18
N TYR A 9 2.90 -8.62 -20.94
CA TYR A 9 3.03 -7.23 -20.49
C TYR A 9 4.06 -6.41 -21.29
N THR A 10 5.05 -7.05 -21.92
CA THR A 10 6.07 -6.34 -22.70
C THR A 10 5.47 -5.63 -23.91
N ARG A 11 4.34 -6.13 -24.44
CA ARG A 11 3.64 -5.51 -25.57
C ARG A 11 2.94 -4.21 -25.19
N ALA A 12 2.67 -3.99 -23.92
CA ALA A 12 2.05 -2.76 -23.42
C ALA A 12 3.07 -1.60 -23.26
N LEU A 13 4.37 -1.89 -23.34
CA LEU A 13 5.46 -0.92 -23.14
C LEU A 13 5.72 -0.09 -24.41
N THR A 14 4.71 0.62 -24.89
CA THR A 14 4.78 1.39 -26.15
C THR A 14 5.26 2.83 -25.96
N GLY A 15 5.18 3.36 -24.74
CA GLY A 15 5.47 4.75 -24.42
C GLY A 15 4.39 5.76 -24.83
N ASP A 16 3.35 5.32 -25.55
CA ASP A 16 2.26 6.19 -26.01
C ASP A 16 1.12 6.24 -24.97
N LEU A 17 0.76 7.45 -24.54
CA LEU A 17 -0.33 7.72 -23.61
C LEU A 17 -1.53 8.43 -24.28
N SER A 18 -1.53 8.57 -25.61
CA SER A 18 -2.60 9.23 -26.36
C SER A 18 -3.97 8.65 -26.02
N GLY A 19 -4.86 9.50 -25.49
CA GLY A 19 -6.22 9.11 -25.11
C GLY A 19 -6.34 8.36 -23.78
N THR A 20 -5.24 8.17 -23.04
CA THR A 20 -5.26 7.62 -21.68
C THR A 20 -5.84 8.66 -20.73
N ARG A 21 -6.84 8.29 -19.93
CA ARG A 21 -7.45 9.15 -18.90
C ARG A 21 -6.89 8.78 -17.54
N ILE A 22 -6.32 9.76 -16.84
CA ILE A 22 -5.68 9.57 -15.55
C ILE A 22 -6.38 10.43 -14.51
N GLY A 23 -6.85 9.80 -13.43
CA GLY A 23 -7.47 10.49 -12.31
C GLY A 23 -6.44 10.90 -11.26
N VAL A 24 -6.62 12.08 -10.67
CA VAL A 24 -5.82 12.56 -9.53
C VAL A 24 -6.74 12.71 -8.32
N PRO A 25 -6.76 11.74 -7.38
CA PRO A 25 -7.65 11.80 -6.24
C PRO A 25 -7.21 12.89 -5.26
N ARG A 26 -8.07 13.88 -5.03
CA ARG A 26 -7.75 15.02 -4.14
C ARG A 26 -7.44 14.60 -2.70
N GLU A 27 -8.05 13.52 -2.22
CA GLU A 27 -7.86 12.99 -0.86
C GLU A 27 -6.44 12.44 -0.64
N TYR A 28 -5.64 12.27 -1.70
CA TYR A 28 -4.27 11.80 -1.62
C TYR A 28 -3.22 12.90 -1.52
N PHE A 29 -3.65 14.17 -1.55
CA PHE A 29 -2.83 15.33 -1.18
C PHE A 29 -3.15 15.68 0.27
N VAL A 30 -2.64 14.86 1.20
CA VAL A 30 -2.98 14.89 2.62
C VAL A 30 -2.38 16.10 3.36
N ASP A 31 -3.06 16.53 4.41
CA ASP A 31 -2.52 17.52 5.34
C ASP A 31 -1.20 17.04 5.96
N GLY A 32 -0.17 17.89 5.92
CA GLY A 32 1.15 17.58 6.44
C GLY A 32 2.08 16.85 5.47
N MET A 33 1.69 16.71 4.19
CA MET A 33 2.60 16.30 3.12
C MET A 33 3.77 17.27 2.98
N GLU A 34 4.97 16.74 2.75
CA GLU A 34 6.15 17.58 2.51
C GLU A 34 6.02 18.33 1.18
N PRO A 35 6.27 19.66 1.15
CA PRO A 35 6.08 20.46 -0.07
C PRO A 35 6.89 19.97 -1.27
N GLY A 36 8.06 19.39 -1.04
CA GLY A 36 8.88 18.84 -2.11
C GLY A 36 8.31 17.55 -2.71
N VAL A 37 7.60 16.74 -1.93
CA VAL A 37 6.89 15.56 -2.42
C VAL A 37 5.67 15.96 -3.25
N GLU A 38 4.91 16.95 -2.77
CA GLU A 38 3.78 17.50 -3.52
C GLU A 38 4.24 18.10 -4.86
N SER A 39 5.28 18.94 -4.84
CA SER A 39 5.82 19.58 -6.04
C SER A 39 6.29 18.54 -7.06
N ALA A 40 7.09 17.55 -6.63
CA ALA A 40 7.58 16.49 -7.50
C ALA A 40 6.43 15.67 -8.12
N THR A 41 5.39 15.38 -7.34
CA THR A 41 4.20 14.67 -7.84
C THR A 41 3.45 15.50 -8.89
N ARG A 42 3.28 16.81 -8.65
CA ARG A 42 2.62 17.70 -9.61
C ARG A 42 3.44 17.86 -10.89
N ASP A 43 4.75 17.88 -10.80
CA ASP A 43 5.62 17.91 -11.98
C ASP A 43 5.58 16.59 -12.75
N ALA A 44 5.54 15.44 -12.06
CA ALA A 44 5.32 14.15 -12.69
C ALA A 44 3.97 14.07 -13.44
N ILE A 45 2.91 14.65 -12.87
CA ILE A 45 1.60 14.76 -13.55
C ILE A 45 1.72 15.57 -14.85
N LYS A 46 2.42 16.71 -14.84
CA LYS A 46 2.62 17.53 -16.06
C LYS A 46 3.38 16.78 -17.14
N VAL A 47 4.33 15.91 -16.77
CA VAL A 47 5.01 15.04 -17.74
C VAL A 47 4.02 14.11 -18.42
N LEU A 48 3.11 13.48 -17.68
CA LEU A 48 2.07 12.63 -18.26
C LEU A 48 1.14 13.40 -19.21
N GLU A 49 0.73 14.62 -18.84
CA GLU A 49 -0.04 15.51 -19.72
C GLU A 49 0.73 15.84 -21.01
N GLY A 50 2.03 16.14 -20.89
CA GLY A 50 2.91 16.40 -22.04
C GLY A 50 3.09 15.20 -22.98
N LEU A 51 2.91 13.97 -22.48
CA LEU A 51 2.92 12.73 -23.25
C LEU A 51 1.56 12.39 -23.90
N GLY A 52 0.55 13.25 -23.74
CA GLY A 52 -0.77 13.10 -24.38
C GLY A 52 -1.84 12.43 -23.52
N ALA A 53 -1.56 12.17 -22.23
CA ALA A 53 -2.59 11.72 -21.30
C ALA A 53 -3.54 12.88 -20.96
N THR A 54 -4.83 12.58 -20.80
CA THR A 54 -5.79 13.52 -20.20
C THR A 54 -5.79 13.30 -18.70
N VAL A 55 -5.36 14.30 -17.94
CA VAL A 55 -5.30 14.22 -16.47
C VAL A 55 -6.36 15.12 -15.86
N GLU A 56 -7.20 14.56 -14.98
CA GLU A 56 -8.26 15.31 -14.31
C GLU A 56 -8.35 14.95 -12.83
N GLU A 57 -8.84 15.89 -12.01
CA GLU A 57 -9.11 15.62 -10.60
C GLU A 57 -10.26 14.61 -10.44
N THR A 58 -10.13 13.70 -9.48
CA THR A 58 -11.19 12.78 -9.06
C THR A 58 -11.31 12.74 -7.54
N SER A 59 -12.22 11.94 -7.02
CA SER A 59 -12.48 11.86 -5.57
C SER A 59 -12.65 10.42 -5.10
N LEU A 60 -11.96 10.11 -4.01
CA LEU A 60 -12.04 8.86 -3.27
C LEU A 60 -12.27 9.14 -1.77
N PRO A 61 -13.47 9.61 -1.38
CA PRO A 61 -13.77 10.09 -0.02
C PRO A 61 -13.69 9.01 1.06
N SER A 62 -13.74 7.72 0.70
CA SER A 62 -13.67 6.62 1.68
C SER A 62 -12.24 6.23 2.04
N THR A 63 -11.23 6.75 1.32
CA THR A 63 -9.83 6.37 1.51
C THR A 63 -9.21 6.76 2.85
N PRO A 64 -9.63 7.83 3.56
CA PRO A 64 -9.17 8.08 4.93
C PRO A 64 -9.53 6.93 5.90
N TYR A 65 -10.58 6.15 5.62
CA TYR A 65 -10.93 4.98 6.42
C TYR A 65 -10.09 3.74 6.10
N ALA A 66 -9.34 3.73 4.99
CA ALA A 66 -8.54 2.57 4.58
C ALA A 66 -7.49 2.19 5.64
N LEU A 67 -6.92 3.18 6.33
CA LEU A 67 -5.98 2.95 7.43
C LEU A 67 -6.64 2.15 8.57
N ALA A 68 -7.80 2.60 9.05
CA ALA A 68 -8.52 1.93 10.12
C ALA A 68 -8.96 0.51 9.71
N VAL A 69 -9.44 0.36 8.46
CA VAL A 69 -9.83 -0.94 7.90
C VAL A 69 -8.63 -1.89 7.85
N TYR A 70 -7.48 -1.42 7.37
CA TYR A 70 -6.24 -2.20 7.28
C TYR A 70 -5.77 -2.67 8.65
N TYR A 71 -5.73 -1.77 9.64
CA TYR A 71 -5.28 -2.10 11.00
C TYR A 71 -6.28 -2.96 11.80
N ILE A 72 -7.45 -3.28 11.24
CA ILE A 72 -8.33 -4.32 11.77
C ILE A 72 -8.12 -5.63 11.01
N ILE A 73 -8.19 -5.59 9.67
CA ILE A 73 -8.12 -6.80 8.83
C ILE A 73 -6.75 -7.46 8.92
N ALA A 74 -5.66 -6.71 8.69
CA ALA A 74 -4.33 -7.28 8.61
C ALA A 74 -3.88 -7.89 9.95
N PRO A 75 -4.08 -7.27 11.13
CA PRO A 75 -3.78 -7.90 12.40
C PRO A 75 -4.66 -9.12 12.71
N SER A 76 -5.95 -9.10 12.35
CA SER A 76 -6.86 -10.24 12.50
C SER A 76 -6.39 -11.45 11.69
N GLU A 77 -6.01 -11.23 10.43
CA GLU A 77 -5.47 -12.29 9.59
C GLU A 77 -4.07 -12.73 10.02
N ALA A 78 -3.25 -11.79 10.50
CA ALA A 78 -1.93 -12.11 11.06
C ALA A 78 -2.05 -13.00 12.30
N SER A 79 -2.97 -12.74 13.22
CA SER A 79 -3.13 -13.56 14.43
C SER A 79 -3.47 -15.01 14.09
N ALA A 80 -4.35 -15.23 13.10
CA ALA A 80 -4.70 -16.54 12.58
C ALA A 80 -3.54 -17.20 11.83
N ASN A 81 -2.88 -16.48 10.92
CA ASN A 81 -1.78 -17.00 10.11
C ASN A 81 -0.57 -17.39 10.96
N LEU A 82 -0.24 -16.60 11.98
CA LEU A 82 0.89 -16.81 12.88
C LEU A 82 0.59 -17.81 13.99
N ALA A 83 -0.64 -18.33 14.12
CA ALA A 83 -0.98 -19.37 15.09
C ALA A 83 -0.18 -20.65 14.88
N ARG A 84 0.26 -20.92 13.64
CA ARG A 84 1.08 -22.10 13.27
C ARG A 84 2.50 -22.11 13.84
N TYR A 85 2.99 -20.98 14.34
CA TYR A 85 4.33 -20.89 14.92
C TYR A 85 4.22 -21.22 16.41
N ASP A 86 4.36 -22.50 16.72
CA ASP A 86 4.21 -23.10 18.04
C ASP A 86 5.47 -23.86 18.51
N GLY A 87 6.48 -23.98 17.65
CA GLY A 87 7.73 -24.70 17.94
C GLY A 87 7.61 -26.23 17.89
N VAL A 88 6.49 -26.78 17.41
CA VAL A 88 6.26 -28.23 17.36
C VAL A 88 6.81 -28.85 16.08
N LYS A 89 6.47 -28.28 14.92
CA LYS A 89 6.87 -28.84 13.62
C LYS A 89 8.19 -28.29 13.11
N TYR A 90 8.49 -27.03 13.41
CA TYR A 90 9.64 -26.31 12.87
C TYR A 90 9.93 -25.03 13.66
N GLY A 91 11.11 -24.49 13.43
CA GLY A 91 11.52 -23.17 13.94
C GLY A 91 12.04 -23.19 15.38
N PHE A 92 12.08 -22.00 15.97
CA PHE A 92 12.48 -21.82 17.37
C PHE A 92 11.48 -22.53 18.29
N SER A 93 11.99 -23.23 19.30
CA SER A 93 11.19 -24.02 20.24
C SER A 93 11.88 -24.05 21.59
N VAL A 94 11.19 -23.58 22.64
CA VAL A 94 11.71 -23.62 24.01
C VAL A 94 11.62 -25.05 24.53
N GLN A 95 12.78 -25.61 24.90
CA GLN A 95 12.88 -26.99 25.37
C GLN A 95 12.69 -27.12 26.89
N ASP A 96 12.91 -26.03 27.63
CA ASP A 96 12.82 -25.98 29.09
C ASP A 96 11.48 -25.38 29.53
N ALA A 97 10.47 -26.24 29.69
CA ALA A 97 9.11 -25.86 30.04
C ALA A 97 8.40 -26.96 30.85
N ASP A 98 7.53 -26.54 31.76
CA ASP A 98 6.87 -27.44 32.72
C ASP A 98 5.69 -28.21 32.09
N SER A 99 5.18 -27.74 30.95
CA SER A 99 4.08 -28.35 30.22
C SER A 99 4.09 -27.98 28.75
N MET A 100 3.26 -28.67 27.95
CA MET A 100 3.03 -28.31 26.54
C MET A 100 2.53 -26.86 26.38
N TRP A 101 1.65 -26.39 27.27
CA TRP A 101 1.11 -25.03 27.22
C TRP A 101 2.20 -24.00 27.53
N ASP A 102 3.01 -24.26 28.55
CA ASP A 102 4.14 -23.40 28.92
C ASP A 102 5.19 -23.32 27.80
N ALA A 103 5.50 -24.46 27.15
CA ALA A 103 6.40 -24.51 26.01
C ALA A 103 5.89 -23.65 24.83
N LEU A 104 4.60 -23.75 24.52
CA LEU A 104 3.96 -23.00 23.43
C LEU A 104 3.97 -21.48 23.72
N GLU A 105 3.59 -21.08 24.94
CA GLU A 105 3.55 -19.68 25.36
C GLU A 105 4.95 -19.04 25.34
N LYS A 106 5.94 -19.68 25.98
CA LYS A 106 7.33 -19.20 26.01
C LYS A 106 7.93 -19.13 24.61
N THR A 107 7.69 -20.15 23.77
CA THR A 107 8.18 -20.16 22.39
C THR A 107 7.70 -18.95 21.62
N ARG A 108 6.42 -18.58 21.74
CA ARG A 108 5.85 -17.40 21.08
C ARG A 108 6.30 -16.10 21.74
N GLN A 109 6.44 -16.07 23.07
CA GLN A 109 6.87 -14.90 23.82
C GLN A 109 8.29 -14.45 23.41
N PHE A 110 9.21 -15.41 23.32
CA PHE A 110 10.63 -15.16 22.99
C PHE A 110 10.91 -15.20 21.49
N GLY A 111 10.11 -15.94 20.71
CA GLY A 111 10.28 -16.03 19.26
C GLY A 111 9.74 -14.82 18.50
N PHE A 112 8.72 -14.13 19.01
CA PHE A 112 8.17 -12.95 18.35
C PHE A 112 8.70 -11.63 18.90
N GLY A 113 9.05 -10.73 17.98
CA GLY A 113 9.36 -9.33 18.30
C GLY A 113 8.13 -8.54 18.80
N PRO A 114 8.34 -7.34 19.36
CA PRO A 114 7.27 -6.55 19.97
C PRO A 114 6.11 -6.19 19.03
N GLU A 115 6.40 -5.80 17.78
CA GLU A 115 5.36 -5.41 16.81
C GLU A 115 4.48 -6.59 16.40
N VAL A 116 5.09 -7.77 16.21
CA VAL A 116 4.34 -9.00 15.90
C VAL A 116 3.41 -9.36 17.04
N LYS A 117 3.90 -9.31 18.29
CA LYS A 117 3.07 -9.56 19.48
C LYS A 117 1.90 -8.57 19.58
N ARG A 118 2.14 -7.28 19.32
CA ARG A 118 1.09 -6.24 19.30
C ARG A 118 -0.02 -6.59 18.29
N ARG A 119 0.36 -6.97 17.06
CA ARG A 119 -0.62 -7.32 16.01
C ARG A 119 -1.37 -8.61 16.31
N VAL A 120 -0.71 -9.63 16.87
CA VAL A 120 -1.39 -10.86 17.29
C VAL A 120 -2.44 -10.55 18.36
N MET A 121 -2.09 -9.76 19.38
CA MET A 121 -3.04 -9.39 20.44
C MET A 121 -4.24 -8.61 19.89
N LEU A 122 -4.00 -7.59 19.03
CA LEU A 122 -5.05 -6.80 18.41
C LEU A 122 -5.96 -7.67 17.53
N GLY A 123 -5.37 -8.56 16.72
CA GLY A 123 -6.10 -9.46 15.84
C GLY A 123 -6.97 -10.46 16.59
N THR A 124 -6.44 -11.08 17.64
CA THR A 124 -7.20 -11.99 18.51
C THR A 124 -8.37 -11.27 19.18
N TYR A 125 -8.18 -10.01 19.61
CA TYR A 125 -9.26 -9.19 20.15
C TYR A 125 -10.34 -8.89 19.09
N ALA A 126 -9.93 -8.43 17.91
CA ALA A 126 -10.85 -8.09 16.82
C ALA A 126 -11.67 -9.29 16.30
N LEU A 127 -11.16 -10.51 16.45
CA LEU A 127 -11.84 -11.75 16.09
C LEU A 127 -12.63 -12.39 17.24
N SER A 128 -12.53 -11.87 18.46
CA SER A 128 -13.18 -12.47 19.62
C SER A 128 -14.71 -12.36 19.58
N ALA A 129 -15.39 -13.35 20.16
CA ALA A 129 -16.85 -13.38 20.26
C ALA A 129 -17.36 -12.13 20.99
N GLY A 130 -18.33 -11.44 20.41
CA GLY A 130 -18.86 -10.15 20.91
C GLY A 130 -18.22 -8.92 20.27
N TYR A 131 -17.00 -9.02 19.74
CA TYR A 131 -16.30 -7.92 19.06
C TYR A 131 -16.17 -8.12 17.55
N TYR A 132 -16.25 -9.36 17.07
CA TYR A 132 -16.16 -9.72 15.64
C TYR A 132 -17.04 -8.84 14.72
N ASP A 133 -18.32 -8.70 15.06
CA ASP A 133 -19.28 -7.95 14.22
C ASP A 133 -18.94 -6.45 14.18
N ALA A 134 -18.51 -5.90 15.32
CA ALA A 134 -18.22 -4.48 15.49
C ALA A 134 -16.88 -4.07 14.84
N TYR A 135 -15.91 -4.99 14.79
CA TYR A 135 -14.58 -4.72 14.25
C TYR A 135 -14.38 -5.40 12.90
N TYR A 136 -14.15 -6.71 12.87
CA TYR A 136 -13.71 -7.41 11.65
C TYR A 136 -14.79 -7.38 10.55
N LEU A 137 -16.04 -7.72 10.87
CA LEU A 137 -17.13 -7.70 9.89
C LEU A 137 -17.42 -6.27 9.40
N LYS A 138 -17.37 -5.28 10.30
CA LYS A 138 -17.54 -3.87 9.93
C LYS A 138 -16.42 -3.41 8.99
N ALA A 139 -15.16 -3.76 9.27
CA ALA A 139 -14.02 -3.44 8.41
C ALA A 139 -14.17 -4.07 7.02
N GLN A 140 -14.61 -5.32 6.92
CA GLN A 140 -14.89 -5.98 5.64
C GLN A 140 -16.02 -5.31 4.83
N ARG A 141 -17.05 -4.76 5.51
CA ARG A 141 -18.09 -3.96 4.85
C ARG A 141 -17.52 -2.64 4.32
N VAL A 142 -16.73 -1.92 5.10
CA VAL A 142 -16.08 -0.67 4.65
C VAL A 142 -15.09 -0.92 3.52
N ARG A 143 -14.33 -2.03 3.57
CA ARG A 143 -13.49 -2.50 2.46
C ARG A 143 -14.29 -2.63 1.16
N THR A 144 -15.51 -3.17 1.24
CA THR A 144 -16.39 -3.30 0.07
C THR A 144 -16.79 -1.94 -0.50
N LEU A 145 -17.07 -0.95 0.34
CA LEU A 145 -17.36 0.42 -0.09
C LEU A 145 -16.16 1.05 -0.80
N ILE A 146 -14.96 0.93 -0.22
CA ILE A 146 -13.71 1.42 -0.85
C ILE A 146 -13.51 0.76 -2.22
N ARG A 147 -13.72 -0.56 -2.34
CA ARG A 147 -13.62 -1.28 -3.61
C ARG A 147 -14.58 -0.74 -4.68
N GLN A 148 -15.84 -0.53 -4.31
CA GLN A 148 -16.86 -0.01 -5.21
C GLN A 148 -16.53 1.43 -5.67
N GLU A 149 -15.93 2.22 -4.79
CA GLU A 149 -15.51 3.59 -5.09
C GLU A 149 -14.38 3.62 -6.13
N PHE A 150 -13.35 2.78 -5.97
CA PHE A 150 -12.31 2.60 -6.99
C PHE A 150 -12.89 2.10 -8.31
N GLN A 151 -13.77 1.11 -8.29
CA GLN A 151 -14.44 0.61 -9.51
C GLN A 151 -15.19 1.72 -10.24
N LYS A 152 -15.86 2.61 -9.50
CA LYS A 152 -16.54 3.77 -10.07
C LYS A 152 -15.55 4.75 -10.70
N VAL A 153 -14.44 5.05 -10.04
CA VAL A 153 -13.38 5.90 -10.59
C VAL A 153 -12.81 5.28 -11.87
N PHE A 154 -12.55 3.96 -11.88
CA PHE A 154 -12.03 3.26 -13.05
C PHE A 154 -13.04 3.08 -14.20
N SER A 155 -14.31 3.43 -14.00
CA SER A 155 -15.27 3.56 -15.12
C SER A 155 -15.02 4.81 -15.97
N THR A 156 -14.35 5.81 -15.39
CA THR A 156 -14.03 7.10 -16.03
C THR A 156 -12.54 7.24 -16.33
N PHE A 157 -11.66 6.62 -15.54
CA PHE A 157 -10.21 6.75 -15.67
C PHE A 157 -9.57 5.38 -15.89
N ASP A 158 -8.51 5.34 -16.70
CA ASP A 158 -7.75 4.11 -16.95
C ASP A 158 -6.78 3.79 -15.81
N ALA A 159 -6.34 4.84 -15.10
CA ALA A 159 -5.51 4.74 -13.91
C ALA A 159 -5.74 5.95 -12.99
N VAL A 160 -5.26 5.86 -11.75
CA VAL A 160 -5.09 7.01 -10.86
C VAL A 160 -3.63 7.19 -10.48
N VAL A 161 -3.22 8.44 -10.29
CA VAL A 161 -1.85 8.78 -9.89
C VAL A 161 -1.82 9.66 -8.65
N MET A 162 -0.77 9.49 -7.86
CA MET A 162 -0.64 10.07 -6.52
C MET A 162 0.81 9.96 -6.02
N PRO A 163 1.20 10.67 -4.95
CA PRO A 163 2.46 10.37 -4.28
C PRO A 163 2.42 8.97 -3.66
N THR A 164 3.56 8.31 -3.58
CA THR A 164 3.67 7.00 -2.90
C THR A 164 3.73 7.16 -1.38
N SER A 165 4.36 8.23 -0.90
CA SER A 165 4.57 8.54 0.51
C SER A 165 4.36 10.05 0.72
N PRO A 166 3.85 10.50 1.88
CA PRO A 166 3.70 11.93 2.17
C PRO A 166 5.02 12.63 2.49
N SER A 167 6.10 11.90 2.73
CA SER A 167 7.44 12.42 3.02
C SER A 167 8.53 11.65 2.27
N VAL A 168 9.71 12.24 2.12
CA VAL A 168 10.93 11.49 1.77
C VAL A 168 11.37 10.57 2.92
N ALA A 169 12.45 9.82 2.70
CA ALA A 169 12.99 8.91 3.69
C ALA A 169 13.37 9.65 4.99
N PHE A 170 12.82 9.21 6.12
CA PHE A 170 13.15 9.74 7.44
C PHE A 170 14.39 9.05 8.02
N LYS A 171 15.08 9.74 8.95
CA LYS A 171 16.28 9.21 9.60
C LYS A 171 15.97 7.97 10.44
N LEU A 172 16.96 7.08 10.58
CA LEU A 172 16.88 5.94 11.49
C LEU A 172 16.55 6.41 12.92
N GLY A 173 15.63 5.69 13.57
CA GLY A 173 15.16 6.03 14.92
C GLY A 173 14.05 7.10 14.96
N ALA A 174 13.81 7.83 13.86
CA ALA A 174 12.65 8.73 13.78
C ALA A 174 11.35 7.91 13.72
N LYS A 175 10.24 8.51 14.19
CA LYS A 175 8.89 7.92 14.18
C LYS A 175 8.75 6.56 14.91
N MET A 176 9.74 6.17 15.72
CA MET A 176 9.72 4.92 16.52
C MET A 176 8.96 5.06 17.84
N ALA A 177 8.84 6.28 18.36
CA ALA A 177 8.18 6.55 19.65
C ALA A 177 6.64 6.52 19.56
N ASP A 178 6.10 6.82 18.37
CA ASP A 178 4.66 6.82 18.11
C ASP A 178 4.34 5.87 16.94
N PRO A 179 3.82 4.66 17.21
CA PRO A 179 3.37 3.73 16.18
C PRO A 179 2.37 4.35 15.19
N VAL A 180 1.56 5.33 15.62
CA VAL A 180 0.58 5.99 14.74
C VAL A 180 1.29 6.81 13.67
N GLN A 181 2.38 7.51 14.01
CA GLN A 181 3.19 8.24 13.03
C GLN A 181 3.84 7.31 12.00
N MET A 182 4.20 6.09 12.41
CA MET A 182 4.69 5.08 11.47
C MET A 182 3.60 4.71 10.46
N TYR A 183 2.37 4.49 10.95
CA TYR A 183 1.24 4.05 10.14
C TYR A 183 0.75 5.11 9.14
N LEU A 184 0.93 6.39 9.47
CA LEU A 184 0.60 7.49 8.56
C LEU A 184 1.49 7.53 7.31
N ASN A 185 2.66 6.91 7.31
CA ASN A 185 3.48 6.81 6.08
C ASN A 185 2.84 5.86 5.06
N ASP A 186 2.06 4.87 5.51
CA ASP A 186 1.39 3.90 4.64
C ASP A 186 0.01 4.39 4.16
N ILE A 187 -0.41 5.61 4.55
CA ILE A 187 -1.77 6.11 4.25
C ILE A 187 -2.08 6.13 2.75
N LEU A 188 -1.05 6.30 1.91
CA LEU A 188 -1.15 6.39 0.46
C LEU A 188 -0.98 5.04 -0.25
N THR A 189 -0.49 3.99 0.41
CA THR A 189 -0.25 2.67 -0.21
C THR A 189 -1.34 1.66 0.16
N MET A 190 -1.86 1.71 1.38
CA MET A 190 -2.88 0.78 1.88
C MET A 190 -4.17 0.72 1.06
N PRO A 191 -4.71 1.82 0.49
CA PRO A 191 -5.94 1.76 -0.29
C PRO A 191 -5.90 0.73 -1.43
N ALA A 192 -4.76 0.56 -2.11
CA ALA A 192 -4.61 -0.43 -3.18
C ALA A 192 -4.78 -1.87 -2.67
N ASN A 193 -4.21 -2.20 -1.51
CA ASN A 193 -4.33 -3.54 -0.90
C ASN A 193 -5.77 -3.82 -0.45
N ILE A 194 -6.42 -2.82 0.15
CA ILE A 194 -7.82 -2.92 0.59
C ILE A 194 -8.73 -3.11 -0.63
N ALA A 195 -8.50 -2.34 -1.69
CA ALA A 195 -9.26 -2.41 -2.93
C ALA A 195 -8.97 -3.71 -3.73
N GLY A 196 -7.79 -4.30 -3.54
CA GLY A 196 -7.33 -5.47 -4.29
C GLY A 196 -7.01 -5.12 -5.75
N ILE A 197 -6.31 -4.01 -5.95
CA ILE A 197 -5.96 -3.48 -7.27
C ILE A 197 -4.43 -3.38 -7.44
N PRO A 198 -3.92 -3.45 -8.69
CA PRO A 198 -2.49 -3.28 -8.94
C PRO A 198 -2.05 -1.83 -8.72
N GLY A 199 -0.83 -1.67 -8.19
CA GLY A 199 -0.16 -0.39 -8.07
C GLY A 199 1.34 -0.55 -8.27
N ILE A 200 1.97 0.46 -8.88
CA ILE A 200 3.43 0.56 -9.04
C ILE A 200 3.90 1.88 -8.46
N SER A 201 5.09 1.88 -7.86
CA SER A 201 5.82 3.09 -7.49
C SER A 201 7.03 3.23 -8.39
N VAL A 202 7.18 4.39 -9.02
CA VAL A 202 8.34 4.76 -9.85
C VAL A 202 8.98 6.05 -9.29
N PRO A 203 10.27 6.30 -9.52
CA PRO A 203 10.91 7.54 -9.07
C PRO A 203 10.24 8.78 -9.68
N GLY A 204 9.66 9.63 -8.83
CA GLY A 204 8.91 10.84 -9.19
C GLY A 204 9.71 12.14 -9.12
N GLY A 205 10.93 12.09 -8.58
CA GLY A 205 11.78 13.25 -8.39
C GLY A 205 12.70 13.13 -7.18
N ILE A 206 13.33 14.25 -6.82
CA ILE A 206 14.21 14.37 -5.66
C ILE A 206 13.72 15.53 -4.79
N SER A 207 13.67 15.30 -3.48
CA SER A 207 13.45 16.33 -2.48
C SER A 207 14.43 16.14 -1.33
N GLU A 208 15.05 17.23 -0.87
CA GLU A 208 16.08 17.19 0.19
C GLU A 208 17.24 16.21 -0.11
N GLY A 209 17.54 15.98 -1.40
CA GLY A 209 18.55 15.02 -1.84
C GLY A 209 18.12 13.55 -1.74
N LEU A 210 16.84 13.29 -1.46
CA LEU A 210 16.25 11.95 -1.30
C LEU A 210 15.18 11.68 -2.38
N PRO A 211 15.00 10.42 -2.82
CA PRO A 211 13.97 10.06 -3.81
C PRO A 211 12.54 10.31 -3.33
N VAL A 212 11.72 10.85 -4.22
CA VAL A 212 10.26 10.93 -4.09
C VAL A 212 9.64 9.81 -4.94
N GLY A 213 8.69 9.06 -4.40
CA GLY A 213 7.97 8.02 -5.14
C GLY A 213 6.69 8.55 -5.79
N PHE A 214 6.48 8.25 -7.06
CA PHE A 214 5.26 8.50 -7.82
C PHE A 214 4.50 7.20 -8.03
N GLN A 215 3.26 7.13 -7.56
CA GLN A 215 2.45 5.92 -7.55
C GLN A 215 1.38 5.97 -8.65
N ILE A 216 1.23 4.87 -9.38
CA ILE A 216 0.20 4.67 -10.40
C ILE A 216 -0.60 3.43 -9.98
N MET A 217 -1.92 3.57 -9.83
CA MET A 217 -2.84 2.46 -9.55
C MET A 217 -3.80 2.24 -10.71
N GLY A 218 -4.02 0.98 -11.09
CA GLY A 218 -4.94 0.59 -12.16
C GLY A 218 -6.14 -0.20 -11.63
N PRO A 219 -7.12 -0.51 -12.49
CA PRO A 219 -8.20 -1.42 -12.13
C PRO A 219 -7.68 -2.84 -11.87
N ALA A 220 -8.51 -3.69 -11.25
CA ALA A 220 -8.17 -5.11 -11.09
C ALA A 220 -7.83 -5.74 -12.44
N MET A 221 -6.72 -6.48 -12.50
CA MET A 221 -6.14 -7.04 -13.74
C MET A 221 -5.70 -5.97 -14.78
N GLY A 222 -5.45 -4.74 -14.32
CA GLY A 222 -5.06 -3.59 -15.15
C GLY A 222 -3.55 -3.35 -15.23
N GLU A 223 -2.71 -4.34 -14.95
CA GLU A 223 -1.25 -4.23 -14.90
C GLU A 223 -0.66 -3.73 -16.23
N GLU A 224 -1.22 -4.11 -17.39
CA GLU A 224 -0.78 -3.59 -18.70
C GLU A 224 -0.87 -2.06 -18.77
N THR A 225 -1.97 -1.47 -18.30
CA THR A 225 -2.15 -0.01 -18.26
C THR A 225 -1.18 0.63 -17.27
N VAL A 226 -1.03 0.04 -16.08
CA VAL A 226 -0.12 0.54 -15.04
C VAL A 226 1.32 0.56 -15.55
N LEU A 227 1.76 -0.53 -16.19
CA LEU A 227 3.11 -0.66 -16.75
C LEU A 227 3.32 0.24 -17.97
N ARG A 228 2.32 0.41 -18.84
CA ARG A 228 2.38 1.35 -19.97
C ARG A 228 2.62 2.78 -19.48
N ILE A 229 1.87 3.24 -18.48
CA ILE A 229 2.01 4.59 -17.90
C ILE A 229 3.39 4.74 -17.23
N ALA A 230 3.79 3.75 -16.42
CA ALA A 230 5.08 3.76 -15.76
C ALA A 230 6.25 3.84 -16.76
N HIS A 231 6.19 3.04 -17.83
CA HIS A 231 7.21 3.02 -18.86
C HIS A 231 7.26 4.32 -19.65
N ALA A 232 6.11 4.86 -20.08
CA ALA A 232 6.07 6.15 -20.77
C ALA A 232 6.67 7.28 -19.92
N TYR A 233 6.33 7.30 -18.64
CA TYR A 233 6.89 8.26 -17.68
C TYR A 233 8.40 8.07 -17.47
N GLU A 234 8.87 6.82 -17.34
CA GLU A 234 10.29 6.50 -17.24
C GLU A 234 11.06 6.95 -18.49
N GLN A 235 10.52 6.77 -19.70
CA GLN A 235 11.19 7.20 -20.94
C GLN A 235 11.25 8.73 -21.11
N ALA A 236 10.33 9.46 -20.46
CA ALA A 236 10.29 10.92 -20.51
C ALA A 236 11.12 11.58 -19.39
N THR A 237 11.74 10.80 -18.51
CA THR A 237 12.48 11.31 -17.34
C THR A 237 13.80 10.58 -17.14
N ASP A 238 14.73 11.18 -16.40
CA ASP A 238 16.07 10.60 -16.16
C ASP A 238 16.24 9.98 -14.77
N TRP A 239 15.16 9.85 -14.00
CA TRP A 239 15.25 9.39 -12.62
C TRP A 239 15.82 7.97 -12.50
N HIS A 240 15.57 7.12 -13.49
CA HIS A 240 16.09 5.76 -13.57
C HIS A 240 17.62 5.72 -13.76
N ASN A 241 18.23 6.80 -14.23
CA ASN A 241 19.68 6.95 -14.38
C ASN A 241 20.37 7.44 -13.10
N MET A 242 19.59 7.87 -12.10
CA MET A 242 20.12 8.34 -10.82
C MET A 242 20.36 7.16 -9.87
N GLY A 243 21.60 6.68 -9.84
CA GLY A 243 22.06 5.71 -8.84
C GLY A 243 22.73 6.39 -7.64
N PRO A 244 22.67 5.80 -6.44
CA PRO A 244 23.51 6.26 -5.33
C PRO A 244 24.99 6.09 -5.69
N SER A 245 25.83 7.05 -5.28
CA SER A 245 27.27 6.86 -5.27
C SER A 245 27.60 5.85 -4.16
N LEU A 246 27.69 4.57 -4.53
CA LEU A 246 28.10 3.47 -3.64
C LEU A 246 29.61 3.36 -3.54
#